data_AF-A0A7D3VRH1-F1
#
_entry.id   AF-A0A7D3VRH1-F1
#
_cell.length_a   1.000
_cell.length_b   1.000
_cell.length_c   1.000
_cell.angle_alpha   90.00
_cell.angle_beta   90.00
_cell.angle_gamma   90.00
#
_symmetry.space_group_name_H-M   'P 1'
#
loop_
_entity.id
_entity.type
_entity.pdbx_description
1 polymer ?
#
loop_
_entity_poly.entity_id
_entity_poly.type
_entity_poly.pdbx_seq_one_letter_code
_entity_poly.pdbx_strand_id
1 'polypeptide(L)'
;MGAIDSHGTYYPNSRGTSNAAALTSAAAALVRSRNPDMTGRTVVQRLIATAMPIGKKAWNPQIGYGVILIRGAMDPVKYPLKPGTPNPVYEAFDRWKASTYPARSQPMTTAARKKTTHSGGTGTSTIVAGAAAAVLVIGGLVAGVLVVSRRRGLDRTSHS
;
A
#
# COMPACT_ATOMS: atom_id res chain seq x y z
N MET A 1 18.05 14.21 17.40
CA MET A 1 16.64 14.66 17.29
C MET A 1 16.04 14.51 18.66
N GLY A 2 15.40 15.54 19.19
CA GLY A 2 14.78 15.46 20.51
C GLY A 2 13.34 14.93 20.45
N ALA A 3 12.84 14.41 21.56
CA ALA A 3 11.43 14.06 21.74
C ALA A 3 10.85 14.90 22.88
N ILE A 4 9.54 15.14 22.87
CA ILE A 4 8.83 15.88 23.93
C ILE A 4 7.78 14.93 24.50
N ASP A 5 7.71 14.76 25.82
CA ASP A 5 6.66 13.96 26.46
C ASP A 5 5.39 14.79 26.71
N SER A 6 4.35 14.12 27.23
CA SER A 6 3.09 14.75 27.65
C SER A 6 3.22 15.74 28.81
N HIS A 7 4.40 15.80 29.44
CA HIS A 7 4.72 16.71 30.53
C HIS A 7 5.57 17.91 30.05
N GLY A 8 5.83 18.02 28.75
CA GLY A 8 6.60 19.12 28.16
C GLY A 8 8.12 18.96 28.33
N THR A 9 8.59 17.79 28.77
CA THR A 9 10.02 17.52 28.96
C THR A 9 10.68 17.26 27.61
N TYR A 10 11.68 18.06 27.26
CA TYR A 10 12.49 17.86 26.05
C TYR A 10 13.62 16.86 26.31
N TYR A 11 13.64 15.78 25.55
CA TYR A 11 14.66 14.74 25.56
C TYR A 11 15.62 14.94 24.40
N PRO A 12 16.75 15.64 24.57
CA PRO A 12 17.66 16.00 23.46
C PRO A 12 18.31 14.81 22.76
N ASN A 13 18.35 13.65 23.43
CA ASN A 13 19.05 12.44 22.98
C ASN A 13 18.11 11.29 22.59
N SER A 14 16.91 11.60 22.11
CA SER A 14 15.99 10.56 21.63
C SER A 14 16.60 9.80 20.45
N ARG A 15 16.79 8.49 20.64
CA ARG A 15 17.30 7.54 19.64
C ARG A 15 16.18 6.57 19.32
N GLY A 16 15.86 6.42 18.05
CA GLY A 16 14.79 5.51 17.64
C GLY A 16 14.54 5.55 16.15
N THR A 17 13.98 4.44 15.65
CA THR A 17 13.54 4.31 14.25
C THR A 17 12.45 5.33 13.90
N SER A 18 11.69 5.84 14.86
CA SER A 18 10.71 6.92 14.65
C SER A 18 11.33 8.18 14.07
N ASN A 19 12.48 8.60 14.57
CA ASN A 19 13.20 9.78 14.05
C ASN A 19 13.71 9.51 12.61
N ALA A 20 14.19 8.30 12.34
CA ALA A 20 14.61 7.89 11.00
C ALA A 20 13.42 7.82 10.02
N ALA A 21 12.27 7.33 10.47
CA ALA A 21 11.04 7.26 9.69
C ALA A 21 10.50 8.66 9.34
N ALA A 22 10.53 9.59 10.30
CA ALA A 22 10.16 10.99 10.07
C ALA A 22 11.06 11.64 9.00
N LEU A 23 12.39 11.47 9.11
CA LEU A 23 13.35 11.97 8.13
C LEU A 23 13.17 11.33 6.75
N THR A 24 12.92 10.02 6.69
CA THR A 24 12.67 9.30 5.44
C THR A 24 11.39 9.80 4.76
N SER A 25 10.32 10.02 5.52
CA SER A 25 9.05 10.55 5.00
C SER A 25 9.21 11.98 4.50
N ALA A 26 9.95 12.82 5.22
CA ALA A 26 10.28 14.17 4.79
C ALA A 26 11.08 14.17 3.48
N ALA A 27 12.07 13.27 3.34
CA ALA A 27 12.82 13.11 2.10
C ALA A 27 11.93 12.71 0.92
N ALA A 28 11.03 11.74 1.11
CA ALA A 28 10.08 11.33 0.07
C ALA A 28 9.13 12.47 -0.34
N ALA A 29 8.60 13.22 0.64
CA ALA A 29 7.74 14.38 0.41
C ALA A 29 8.49 15.48 -0.37
N LEU A 30 9.75 15.72 -0.02
CA LEU A 30 10.57 16.72 -0.69
C LEU A 30 10.88 16.35 -2.15
N VAL A 31 11.23 15.08 -2.42
CA VAL A 31 11.40 14.58 -3.79
C VAL A 31 10.11 14.72 -4.60
N ARG A 32 8.96 14.38 -4.01
CA ARG A 32 7.63 14.50 -4.64
C ARG A 32 7.24 15.96 -4.90
N SER A 33 7.52 16.87 -3.96
CA SER A 33 7.25 18.30 -4.07
C SER A 33 8.00 18.93 -5.25
N ARG A 34 9.27 18.55 -5.43
CA ARG A 34 10.07 19.02 -6.57
C ARG A 34 9.67 18.37 -7.90
N ASN A 35 9.13 17.15 -7.86
CA ASN A 35 8.75 16.36 -9.04
C ASN A 35 7.28 15.89 -8.93
N PRO A 36 6.30 16.79 -9.12
CA PRO A 36 4.88 16.51 -8.89
C PRO A 36 4.27 15.45 -9.82
N ASP A 37 4.93 15.14 -10.93
CA ASP A 37 4.49 14.09 -11.86
C ASP A 37 5.09 12.71 -11.56
N MET A 38 6.09 12.63 -10.67
CA MET A 38 6.82 11.40 -10.37
C MET A 38 5.99 10.42 -9.52
N THR A 39 5.72 9.22 -10.03
CA THR A 39 4.95 8.21 -9.27
C THR A 39 5.64 7.84 -7.95
N GLY A 40 4.86 7.40 -6.94
CA GLY A 40 5.42 6.90 -5.68
C GLY A 40 6.42 5.76 -5.87
N ARG A 41 6.21 4.91 -6.89
CA ARG A 41 7.16 3.86 -7.30
C ARG A 41 8.50 4.45 -7.68
N THR A 42 8.50 5.46 -8.53
CA THR A 42 9.72 6.15 -8.98
C THR A 42 10.40 6.90 -7.84
N VAL A 43 9.64 7.53 -6.92
CA VAL A 43 10.21 8.20 -5.74
C VAL A 43 11.00 7.21 -4.88
N VAL A 44 10.39 6.08 -4.52
CA VAL A 44 11.06 5.03 -3.71
C VAL A 44 12.25 4.44 -4.46
N GLN A 45 12.11 4.18 -5.76
CA GLN A 45 13.20 3.68 -6.60
C GLN A 45 14.40 4.64 -6.57
N ARG A 46 14.17 5.94 -6.70
CA ARG A 46 15.24 6.95 -6.64
C ARG A 46 15.87 7.01 -5.27
N LEU A 47 15.09 7.05 -4.19
CA LEU A 47 15.61 7.08 -2.82
C LEU A 47 16.54 5.88 -2.53
N ILE A 48 16.19 4.69 -3.03
CA ILE A 48 16.99 3.48 -2.90
C ILE A 48 18.23 3.52 -3.80
N ALA A 49 18.04 3.84 -5.09
CA ALA A 49 19.11 3.80 -6.08
C ALA A 49 20.20 4.86 -5.85
N THR A 50 19.86 5.98 -5.22
CA THR A 50 20.81 7.03 -4.86
C THR A 50 21.25 6.97 -3.40
N ALA A 51 20.85 5.94 -2.64
CA ALA A 51 21.31 5.80 -1.27
C ALA A 51 22.83 5.55 -1.23
N MET A 52 23.48 6.08 -0.20
CA MET A 52 24.89 5.81 0.06
C MET A 52 25.00 4.51 0.86
N PRO A 53 25.57 3.43 0.30
CA PRO A 53 25.73 2.18 1.03
C PRO A 53 26.73 2.38 2.18
N ILE A 54 26.46 1.75 3.32
CA ILE A 54 27.39 1.71 4.44
C ILE A 54 28.01 0.30 4.48
N GLY A 55 29.33 0.23 4.32
CA GLY A 55 30.09 -1.02 4.31
C GLY A 55 30.25 -1.64 2.92
N LYS A 56 30.64 -2.92 2.88
CA LYS A 56 31.06 -3.60 1.64
C LYS A 56 29.90 -4.04 0.73
N LYS A 57 28.70 -4.21 1.28
CA LYS A 57 27.52 -4.69 0.53
C LYS A 57 26.60 -3.52 0.20
N ALA A 58 26.03 -3.54 -1.00
CA ALA A 58 25.02 -2.56 -1.42
C ALA A 58 23.73 -2.64 -0.59
N TRP A 59 23.42 -3.82 -0.03
CA TRP A 59 22.30 -4.02 0.88
C TRP A 59 22.70 -4.89 2.08
N ASN A 60 22.18 -4.56 3.26
CA ASN A 60 22.34 -5.32 4.50
C ASN A 60 21.00 -5.33 5.27
N PRO A 61 20.59 -6.44 5.91
CA PRO A 61 19.40 -6.49 6.77
C PRO A 61 19.31 -5.43 7.87
N GLN A 62 20.43 -4.87 8.37
CA GLN A 62 20.40 -3.88 9.46
C GLN A 62 20.17 -2.44 8.99
N ILE A 63 20.60 -2.08 7.79
CA ILE A 63 20.65 -0.69 7.28
C ILE A 63 19.99 -0.52 5.91
N GLY A 64 19.47 -1.62 5.33
CA GLY A 64 18.96 -1.64 3.98
C GLY A 64 20.02 -1.23 2.95
N TYR A 65 19.67 -0.26 2.11
CA TYR A 65 20.53 0.31 1.07
C TYR A 65 21.45 1.44 1.58
N GLY A 66 21.38 1.75 2.87
CA GLY A 66 22.22 2.76 3.52
C GLY A 66 21.53 4.11 3.69
N VAL A 67 22.30 5.20 3.59
CA VAL A 67 21.85 6.56 3.93
C VAL A 67 21.18 7.24 2.75
N ILE A 68 20.02 7.85 3.00
CA ILE A 68 19.27 8.60 1.97
C ILE A 68 20.07 9.83 1.54
N LEU A 69 20.40 9.92 0.24
CA LEU A 69 20.97 11.13 -0.37
C LEU A 69 19.87 11.92 -1.09
N ILE A 70 19.26 12.88 -0.38
CA ILE A 70 18.16 13.70 -0.88
C ILE A 70 18.53 14.39 -2.21
N ARG A 71 19.75 14.95 -2.30
CA ARG A 71 20.23 15.64 -3.51
C ARG A 71 20.23 14.74 -4.75
N GLY A 72 20.62 13.47 -4.60
CA GLY A 72 20.60 12.50 -5.69
C GLY A 72 19.17 12.13 -6.08
N ALA A 73 18.31 11.92 -5.08
CA ALA A 73 16.93 11.51 -5.32
C ALA A 73 16.06 12.63 -5.93
N MET A 74 16.30 13.91 -5.59
CA MET A 74 15.46 15.03 -6.02
C MET A 74 15.63 15.45 -7.48
N ASP A 75 16.81 15.27 -8.08
CA ASP A 75 17.12 15.82 -9.40
C ASP A 75 17.32 14.70 -10.43
N PRO A 76 16.28 14.32 -11.18
CA PRO A 76 16.36 13.25 -12.18
C PRO A 76 17.18 13.63 -13.41
N VAL A 77 17.35 14.92 -13.70
CA VAL A 77 18.13 15.40 -14.84
C VAL A 77 19.62 15.29 -14.51
N LYS A 78 20.01 15.75 -13.32
CA LYS A 78 21.40 15.70 -12.87
C LYS A 78 21.86 14.31 -12.44
N TYR A 79 20.95 13.52 -11.88
CA TYR A 79 21.21 12.15 -11.43
C TYR A 79 20.22 11.19 -12.11
N PRO A 80 20.41 10.91 -13.41
CA PRO A 80 19.56 9.97 -14.13
C PRO A 80 19.77 8.55 -13.61
N LEU A 81 18.68 7.80 -13.46
CA LEU A 81 18.77 6.38 -13.20
C LEU A 81 19.01 5.63 -14.51
N LYS A 82 19.76 4.53 -14.46
CA LYS A 82 19.91 3.66 -15.62
C LYS A 82 18.56 3.00 -15.94
N PRO A 83 18.20 2.82 -17.22
CA PRO A 83 17.05 2.01 -17.60
C PRO A 83 17.13 0.62 -16.94
N GLY A 84 16.02 0.13 -16.41
CA GLY A 84 15.98 -1.16 -15.70
C GLY A 84 16.57 -1.16 -14.29
N THR A 85 16.84 0.02 -13.68
CA THR A 85 17.22 0.09 -12.26
C THR A 85 16.16 -0.63 -11.40
N PRO A 86 16.51 -1.62 -10.57
CA PRO A 86 15.54 -2.37 -9.79
C PRO A 86 14.76 -1.53 -8.78
N ASN A 87 13.55 -1.96 -8.43
CA ASN A 87 12.80 -1.40 -7.31
C ASN A 87 12.39 -2.54 -6.35
N PRO A 88 13.32 -2.99 -5.50
CA PRO A 88 13.18 -4.23 -4.74
C PRO A 88 12.00 -4.20 -3.75
N VAL A 89 11.64 -3.02 -3.24
CA VAL A 89 10.47 -2.83 -2.37
C VAL A 89 9.18 -3.07 -3.13
N TYR A 90 9.04 -2.46 -4.31
CA TYR A 90 7.83 -2.64 -5.11
C TYR A 90 7.77 -3.99 -5.83
N GLU A 91 8.91 -4.57 -6.20
CA GLU A 91 8.98 -5.95 -6.71
C GLU A 91 8.52 -6.96 -5.66
N ALA A 92 8.96 -6.80 -4.40
CA ALA A 92 8.49 -7.63 -3.30
C ALA A 92 6.99 -7.42 -3.05
N PHE A 93 6.51 -6.18 -3.10
CA PHE A 93 5.09 -5.85 -2.99
C PHE A 93 4.26 -6.49 -4.11
N ASP A 94 4.73 -6.46 -5.36
CA ASP A 94 4.02 -7.03 -6.49
C ASP A 94 3.97 -8.56 -6.43
N ARG A 95 5.09 -9.20 -6.03
CA ARG A 95 5.12 -10.66 -5.76
C ARG A 95 4.14 -11.05 -4.65
N TRP A 96 4.14 -10.31 -3.55
CA TRP A 96 3.20 -10.53 -2.45
C TRP A 96 1.76 -10.37 -2.94
N LYS A 97 1.45 -9.27 -3.63
CA LYS A 97 0.11 -8.98 -4.15
C LYS A 97 -0.38 -10.09 -5.09
N ALA A 98 0.47 -10.59 -5.99
CA ALA A 98 0.15 -11.69 -6.89
C ALA A 98 -0.12 -13.00 -6.14
N SER A 99 0.60 -13.26 -5.05
CA SER A 99 0.41 -14.45 -4.21
C SER A 99 -0.83 -14.38 -3.30
N THR A 100 -1.17 -13.19 -2.81
CA THR A 100 -2.29 -12.98 -1.87
C THR A 100 -3.62 -12.80 -2.60
N TYR A 101 -3.60 -12.18 -3.78
CA TYR A 101 -4.76 -11.97 -4.63
C TYR A 101 -4.47 -12.57 -6.01
N PRO A 102 -4.45 -13.90 -6.15
CA PRO A 102 -4.37 -14.51 -7.46
C PRO A 102 -5.56 -14.00 -8.26
N ALA A 103 -5.31 -13.40 -9.43
CA ALA A 103 -6.36 -13.16 -10.40
C ALA A 103 -7.05 -14.50 -10.60
N ARG A 104 -8.38 -14.56 -10.42
CA ARG A 104 -9.12 -15.80 -10.64
C ARG A 104 -8.91 -16.20 -12.09
N SER A 105 -8.01 -17.15 -12.32
CA SER A 105 -7.89 -17.84 -13.58
C SER A 105 -9.24 -18.49 -13.82
N GLN A 106 -10.08 -17.89 -14.65
CA GLN A 106 -11.08 -18.69 -15.33
C GLN A 106 -10.27 -19.57 -16.28
N PRO A 107 -10.24 -20.90 -16.09
CA PRO A 107 -9.77 -21.75 -17.16
C PRO A 107 -10.75 -21.55 -18.31
N MET A 108 -10.35 -20.84 -19.36
CA MET A 108 -10.83 -21.18 -20.68
C MET A 108 -10.19 -22.52 -21.01
N THR A 109 -10.78 -23.60 -20.48
CA THR A 109 -10.61 -24.91 -21.08
C THR A 109 -11.26 -24.81 -22.46
N THR A 110 -10.46 -24.53 -23.48
CA THR A 110 -10.69 -25.04 -24.83
C THR A 110 -10.54 -26.56 -24.78
N ALA A 111 -11.44 -27.22 -24.05
CA ALA A 111 -11.76 -28.61 -24.32
C ALA A 111 -12.41 -28.59 -25.71
N ALA A 112 -11.65 -29.01 -26.71
CA ALA A 112 -12.17 -29.31 -28.03
C ALA A 112 -13.28 -30.35 -27.87
N ARG A 113 -14.52 -29.85 -27.69
CA ARG A 113 -15.69 -30.68 -27.55
C ARG A 113 -16.02 -31.23 -28.94
N LYS A 114 -15.70 -32.51 -29.13
CA LYS A 114 -16.18 -33.33 -30.23
C LYS A 114 -17.69 -33.09 -30.37
N LYS A 115 -18.13 -32.50 -31.48
CA LYS A 115 -19.55 -32.33 -31.79
C LYS A 115 -20.16 -33.71 -32.01
N THR A 116 -20.83 -34.24 -31.00
CA THR A 116 -21.88 -35.26 -31.19
C THR A 116 -23.21 -34.53 -31.13
N THR A 117 -23.74 -34.27 -32.32
CA THR A 117 -25.11 -33.84 -32.57
C THR A 117 -26.07 -34.79 -31.87
N HIS A 118 -26.76 -34.36 -30.81
CA HIS A 118 -28.07 -34.88 -30.46
C HIS A 118 -29.01 -33.72 -30.15
N SER A 119 -30.04 -33.64 -30.99
CA SER A 119 -31.20 -32.78 -30.90
C SER A 119 -31.93 -32.96 -29.57
N GLY A 120 -32.55 -31.87 -29.13
CA GLY A 120 -33.79 -31.96 -28.34
C GLY A 120 -33.79 -31.10 -27.08
N GLY A 121 -34.64 -30.07 -27.11
CA GLY A 121 -35.35 -29.62 -25.92
C GLY A 121 -34.79 -28.38 -25.21
N THR A 122 -35.47 -27.24 -25.42
CA THR A 122 -36.16 -26.45 -24.36
C THR A 122 -35.45 -26.39 -23.00
N GLY A 123 -35.03 -25.28 -22.40
CA GLY A 123 -35.33 -23.86 -22.57
C GLY A 123 -34.93 -23.17 -21.25
N THR A 124 -34.59 -21.88 -21.34
CA THR A 124 -34.55 -20.86 -20.26
C THR A 124 -33.55 -21.04 -19.10
N SER A 125 -32.42 -20.34 -19.23
CA SER A 125 -31.49 -19.98 -18.15
C SER A 125 -32.02 -18.74 -17.41
N THR A 126 -32.35 -18.88 -16.12
CA THR A 126 -32.61 -17.76 -15.21
C THR A 126 -31.32 -17.37 -14.47
N ILE A 127 -30.52 -16.49 -15.07
CA ILE A 127 -29.50 -15.73 -14.31
C ILE A 127 -30.14 -14.42 -13.85
N VAL A 128 -31.01 -14.52 -12.85
CA VAL A 128 -31.44 -13.38 -12.01
C VAL A 128 -31.68 -13.90 -10.59
N ALA A 129 -30.63 -14.09 -9.80
CA ALA A 129 -30.74 -14.25 -8.34
C ALA A 129 -29.36 -14.20 -7.65
N GLY A 130 -28.60 -13.13 -7.84
CA GLY A 130 -27.31 -12.97 -7.16
C GLY A 130 -26.94 -11.56 -6.71
N ALA A 131 -27.77 -10.55 -7.02
CA ALA A 131 -27.48 -9.15 -6.71
C ALA A 131 -28.15 -8.63 -5.41
N ALA A 132 -29.11 -9.38 -4.84
CA ALA A 132 -29.89 -8.91 -3.69
C ALA A 132 -29.19 -9.13 -2.33
N ALA A 133 -28.26 -10.09 -2.22
CA ALA A 133 -27.64 -10.43 -0.94
C ALA A 133 -26.56 -9.42 -0.48
N ALA A 134 -25.91 -8.71 -1.42
CA ALA A 134 -24.81 -7.79 -1.07
C ALA A 134 -25.31 -6.45 -0.49
N VAL A 135 -26.50 -5.99 -0.88
CA VAL A 135 -27.04 -4.69 -0.45
C VAL A 135 -27.53 -4.74 1.00
N LEU A 136 -28.07 -5.89 1.44
CA LEU A 136 -28.58 -6.05 2.81
C LEU A 136 -27.46 -6.07 3.86
N VAL A 137 -26.28 -6.59 3.52
CA VAL A 137 -25.14 -6.65 4.47
C VAL A 137 -24.55 -5.26 4.70
N ILE A 138 -24.41 -4.45 3.64
CA ILE A 138 -23.88 -3.09 3.75
C ILE A 138 -24.90 -2.17 4.45
N GLY A 139 -26.18 -2.28 4.10
CA GLY A 139 -27.25 -1.52 4.76
C GLY A 139 -27.37 -1.85 6.26
N GLY A 140 -27.27 -3.13 6.63
CA GLY A 140 -27.30 -3.57 8.02
C GLY A 140 -26.12 -3.06 8.86
N LEU A 141 -24.91 -3.04 8.29
CA LEU A 141 -23.72 -2.52 8.97
C LEU A 141 -23.81 -1.01 9.23
N VAL A 142 -24.25 -0.23 8.24
CA VAL A 142 -24.38 1.23 8.37
C VAL A 142 -25.48 1.59 9.38
N ALA A 143 -26.63 0.93 9.31
CA ALA A 143 -27.72 1.14 10.28
C ALA A 143 -27.31 0.72 11.69
N GLY A 144 -26.61 -0.42 11.85
CA GLY A 144 -26.12 -0.90 13.15
C GLY A 144 -25.14 0.07 13.81
N VAL A 145 -24.19 0.62 13.05
CA VAL A 145 -23.22 1.60 13.55
C VAL A 145 -23.89 2.92 13.94
N LEU A 146 -24.83 3.42 13.12
CA LEU A 146 -25.59 4.64 13.43
C LEU A 146 -26.45 4.47 14.70
N VAL A 147 -27.10 3.33 14.85
CA VAL A 147 -27.95 3.04 16.01
C VAL A 147 -27.13 2.88 17.30
N VAL A 148 -25.95 2.26 17.24
CA VAL A 148 -25.04 2.17 18.40
C VAL A 148 -24.44 3.53 18.76
N SER A 149 -24.10 4.36 17.78
CA SER A 149 -23.57 5.71 18.03
C SER A 149 -24.58 6.64 18.69
N ARG A 150 -25.87 6.51 18.35
CA ARG A 150 -26.95 7.30 18.98
C ARG A 150 -27.27 6.85 20.42
N ARG A 151 -27.15 5.55 20.71
CA ARG A 151 -27.37 5.01 22.07
C ARG A 151 -26.27 5.42 23.06
N ARG A 152 -25.04 5.62 22.57
CA ARG A 152 -23.89 6.03 23.39
C ARG A 152 -23.80 7.54 23.63
N GLY A 153 -24.76 8.32 23.09
CA GLY A 153 -24.84 9.77 23.24
C GLY A 153 -25.65 10.26 24.44
N LEU A 154 -26.23 9.37 25.26
CA LEU A 154 -27.10 9.76 26.39
C LEU A 154 -26.57 9.45 27.79
N ASP A 155 -25.43 8.77 27.94
CA ASP A 155 -24.87 8.41 29.28
C ASP A 155 -23.73 9.34 29.74
N ARG A 156 -23.73 10.61 29.31
CA ARG A 156 -22.74 11.60 29.74
C ARG A 156 -23.35 12.89 30.27
N THR A 157 -24.41 12.78 31.06
CA THR A 157 -24.82 13.82 32.00
C THR A 157 -25.37 13.19 33.27
N SER A 158 -24.48 12.79 34.18
CA SER A 158 -24.77 12.80 35.61
C SER A 158 -23.45 12.82 36.39
N HIS A 159 -22.94 14.02 36.60
CA HIS A 159 -22.09 14.34 37.74
C HIS A 159 -22.90 15.32 38.59
N SER A 160 -23.32 14.88 39.77
CA SER A 160 -23.30 15.68 40.98
C SER A 160 -23.21 14.76 42.19
#